data_AF-A0A1H7BSE1-F1
#
_entry.id   AF-A0A1H7BSE1-F1
#
_cell.length_a   1.000
_cell.length_b   1.000
_cell.length_c   1.000
_cell.angle_alpha   90.00
_cell.angle_beta   90.00
_cell.angle_gamma   90.00
#
_symmetry.space_group_name_H-M   'P 1'
#
loop_
_entity.id
_entity.type
_entity.pdbx_description
1 polymer ?
#
loop_
_entity_poly.entity_id
_entity_poly.type
_entity_poly.pdbx_seq_one_letter_code
_entity_poly.pdbx_strand_id
1 'polypeptide(L)'
;MKTDELIAMLATGDVAAPRRAASRRLRMALLAGVPVSLLILFAEYGMRRDIVQAMFWPMFWVKVLFPLCIAAAGYVAVQRLARPGVEARHAWMGAALPVLGIWVLAAIAWFTVPMAERMPSLMGQSWRICAASIGLMALPVLAATLVALKGLAPTRPALAGAAAGALAGGVGASVYALHCMELTAPFLAVWYVSGIAVPVLAGAVLGPRLLRW
;
A
#
# COMPACT_ATOMS: atom_id res chain seq x y z
N MET A 1 4.98 42.31 -9.23
CA MET A 1 4.72 41.38 -10.36
C MET A 1 3.53 41.90 -11.14
N LYS A 2 3.68 42.15 -12.44
CA LYS A 2 2.57 42.59 -13.31
C LYS A 2 1.80 41.38 -13.81
N THR A 3 0.48 41.40 -13.63
CA THR A 3 -0.42 40.29 -13.97
C THR A 3 -0.28 39.85 -15.43
N ASP A 4 0.00 40.80 -16.34
CA ASP A 4 0.12 40.53 -17.78
C ASP A 4 1.34 39.67 -18.14
N GLU A 5 2.47 39.83 -17.43
CA GLU A 5 3.65 38.97 -17.62
C GLU A 5 3.36 37.53 -17.15
N LEU A 6 2.61 37.38 -16.06
CA LEU A 6 2.20 36.06 -15.56
C LEU A 6 1.24 35.37 -16.53
N ILE A 7 0.29 36.12 -17.10
CA ILE A 7 -0.66 35.63 -18.10
C ILE A 7 0.09 35.21 -19.38
N ALA A 8 1.04 36.02 -19.86
CA ALA A 8 1.85 35.69 -21.01
C ALA A 8 2.68 34.41 -20.79
N MET A 9 3.33 34.26 -19.63
CA MET A 9 4.11 33.05 -19.28
C MET A 9 3.25 31.78 -19.20
N LEU A 10 2.03 31.89 -18.67
CA LEU A 10 1.10 30.76 -18.59
C LEU A 10 0.52 30.41 -19.97
N ALA A 11 0.32 31.41 -20.85
CA ALA A 11 -0.19 31.23 -22.20
C ALA A 11 0.84 30.64 -23.17
N THR A 12 2.14 30.91 -22.99
CA THR A 12 3.21 30.31 -23.82
C THR A 12 3.49 28.86 -23.48
N GLY A 13 3.02 28.38 -22.30
CA GLY A 13 3.16 26.98 -21.90
C GLY A 13 4.56 26.58 -21.43
N ASP A 14 5.51 27.51 -21.36
CA ASP A 14 6.90 27.25 -20.92
C ASP A 14 7.00 26.76 -19.46
N VAL A 15 5.95 26.96 -18.66
CA VAL A 15 5.86 26.55 -17.25
C VAL A 15 5.10 25.21 -17.08
N ALA A 16 4.64 24.58 -18.16
CA ALA A 16 3.87 23.35 -18.08
C ALA A 16 4.74 22.18 -17.60
N ALA A 17 4.57 21.79 -16.33
CA ALA A 17 5.25 20.63 -15.77
C ALA A 17 5.03 19.38 -16.65
N PRO A 18 6.07 18.59 -16.97
CA PRO A 18 5.96 17.50 -17.92
C PRO A 18 4.86 16.51 -17.50
N ARG A 19 3.96 16.16 -18.42
CA ARG A 19 2.75 15.32 -18.17
C ARG A 19 3.04 13.98 -17.46
N ARG A 20 4.29 13.51 -17.49
CA ARG A 20 4.76 12.24 -16.90
C ARG A 20 5.67 12.39 -15.67
N ALA A 21 5.91 13.60 -15.17
CA ALA A 21 6.83 13.85 -14.04
C ALA A 21 6.44 13.06 -12.78
N ALA A 22 5.17 13.09 -12.40
CA ALA A 22 4.64 12.35 -11.24
C ALA A 22 4.82 10.82 -11.38
N SER A 23 4.48 10.27 -12.55
CA SER A 23 4.63 8.83 -12.81
C SER A 23 6.10 8.40 -12.82
N ARG A 24 7.00 9.20 -13.42
CA ARG A 24 8.44 8.90 -13.41
C ARG A 24 9.00 8.87 -11.99
N ARG A 25 8.68 9.85 -11.15
CA ARG A 25 9.13 9.91 -9.76
C ARG A 25 8.59 8.75 -8.93
N LEU A 26 7.31 8.42 -9.09
CA LEU A 26 6.71 7.31 -8.35
C LEU A 26 7.27 5.95 -8.76
N ARG A 27 7.55 5.74 -10.06
CA ARG A 27 8.27 4.53 -10.51
C ARG A 27 9.67 4.44 -9.94
N MET A 28 10.42 5.53 -9.88
CA MET A 28 11.75 5.54 -9.26
C MET A 28 11.66 5.25 -7.75
N ALA A 29 10.66 5.80 -7.07
CA ALA A 29 10.41 5.49 -5.67
C ALA A 29 10.12 4.00 -5.44
N LEU A 30 9.35 3.36 -6.32
CA LEU A 30 9.10 1.91 -6.26
C LEU A 30 10.34 1.09 -6.61
N LEU A 31 11.09 1.47 -7.64
CA LEU A 31 12.34 0.82 -8.03
C LEU A 31 13.39 0.89 -6.92
N ALA A 32 13.34 1.90 -6.05
CA ALA A 32 14.21 1.98 -4.87
C ALA A 32 13.62 1.24 -3.65
N GLY A 33 12.33 1.45 -3.36
CA GLY A 33 11.70 0.96 -2.13
C GLY A 33 11.40 -0.55 -2.14
N VAL A 34 10.96 -1.11 -3.28
CA VAL A 34 10.60 -2.54 -3.36
C VAL A 34 11.83 -3.43 -3.16
N PRO A 35 13.00 -3.18 -3.80
CA PRO A 35 14.19 -3.99 -3.55
C PRO A 35 14.66 -3.93 -2.09
N VAL A 36 14.62 -2.76 -1.44
CA VAL A 36 14.97 -2.66 -0.01
C VAL A 36 14.02 -3.47 0.85
N SER A 37 12.72 -3.47 0.53
CA SER A 37 11.72 -4.27 1.25
C SER A 37 11.97 -5.77 1.07
N LEU A 38 12.35 -6.21 -0.13
CA LEU A 38 12.76 -7.58 -0.40
C LEU A 38 14.07 -7.94 0.30
N LEU A 39 15.04 -7.01 0.36
CA LEU A 39 16.29 -7.24 1.10
C LEU A 39 16.02 -7.44 2.60
N ILE A 40 15.12 -6.67 3.20
CA ILE A 40 14.68 -6.88 4.59
C ILE A 40 14.08 -8.29 4.76
N LEU A 41 13.21 -8.71 3.84
CA LEU A 41 12.65 -10.07 3.83
C LEU A 41 13.76 -11.13 3.80
N PHE A 42 14.70 -11.03 2.87
CA PHE A 42 15.74 -12.04 2.71
C PHE A 42 16.76 -12.05 3.85
N ALA A 43 17.10 -10.88 4.40
CA ALA A 43 18.11 -10.76 5.44
C ALA A 43 17.59 -11.13 6.84
N GLU A 44 16.36 -10.76 7.19
CA GLU A 44 15.84 -10.96 8.54
C GLU A 44 14.95 -12.20 8.69
N TYR A 45 14.19 -12.57 7.65
CA TYR A 45 13.13 -13.59 7.76
C TYR A 45 13.41 -14.83 6.91
N GLY A 46 14.03 -14.65 5.74
CA GLY A 46 14.20 -15.70 4.74
C GLY A 46 12.90 -16.05 4.02
N MET A 47 13.03 -16.74 2.88
CA MET A 47 11.87 -17.21 2.13
C MET A 47 11.32 -18.51 2.73
N ARG A 48 10.00 -18.67 2.68
CA ARG A 48 9.31 -19.92 3.00
C ARG A 48 9.85 -21.07 2.14
N ARG A 49 10.22 -22.21 2.76
CA ARG A 49 10.84 -23.35 2.05
C ARG A 49 9.86 -24.11 1.13
N ASP A 50 8.59 -24.13 1.48
CA ASP A 50 7.51 -24.81 0.75
C ASP A 50 6.81 -23.89 -0.27
N ILE A 51 7.47 -22.85 -0.77
CA ILE A 51 6.85 -21.87 -1.68
C ILE A 51 6.32 -22.52 -2.97
N VAL A 52 7.03 -23.50 -3.52
CA VAL A 52 6.61 -24.24 -4.72
C VAL A 52 5.30 -24.99 -4.46
N GLN A 53 5.18 -25.62 -3.28
CA GLN A 53 3.97 -26.31 -2.87
C GLN A 53 2.84 -25.31 -2.62
N ALA A 54 3.13 -24.19 -1.95
CA ALA A 54 2.16 -23.15 -1.61
C ALA A 54 1.51 -22.52 -2.85
N MET A 55 2.23 -22.43 -3.98
CA MET A 55 1.69 -21.91 -5.25
C MET A 55 0.50 -22.71 -5.79
N PHE A 56 0.33 -23.97 -5.39
CA PHE A 56 -0.84 -24.78 -5.75
C PHE A 56 -2.08 -24.49 -4.91
N TRP A 57 -1.95 -23.74 -3.80
CA TRP A 57 -3.06 -23.45 -2.91
C TRP A 57 -3.73 -22.13 -3.30
N PRO A 58 -5.06 -22.11 -3.59
CA PRO A 58 -5.75 -20.88 -3.99
C PRO A 58 -5.62 -19.75 -2.96
N MET A 59 -5.61 -20.08 -1.67
CA MET A 59 -5.47 -19.10 -0.58
C MET A 59 -4.10 -18.40 -0.56
N PHE A 60 -3.05 -19.02 -1.08
CA PHE A 60 -1.75 -18.35 -1.24
C PHE A 60 -1.86 -17.19 -2.22
N TRP A 61 -2.54 -17.40 -3.35
CA TRP A 61 -2.79 -16.34 -4.33
C TRP A 61 -3.68 -15.25 -3.77
N VAL A 62 -4.73 -15.59 -3.02
CA VAL A 62 -5.56 -14.58 -2.33
C VAL A 62 -4.66 -13.71 -1.45
N LYS A 63 -3.85 -14.33 -0.59
CA LYS A 63 -2.92 -13.67 0.35
C LYS A 63 -1.93 -12.71 -0.32
N VAL A 64 -1.47 -13.03 -1.54
CA VAL A 64 -0.54 -12.18 -2.30
C VAL A 64 -1.29 -11.13 -3.12
N LEU A 65 -2.37 -11.51 -3.79
CA LEU A 65 -3.08 -10.65 -4.74
C LEU A 65 -3.92 -9.58 -4.07
N PHE A 66 -4.58 -9.86 -2.95
CA PHE A 66 -5.39 -8.85 -2.29
C PHE A 66 -4.57 -7.62 -1.83
N PRO A 67 -3.38 -7.75 -1.21
CA PRO A 67 -2.54 -6.59 -0.91
C PRO A 67 -1.92 -5.97 -2.15
N LEU A 68 -1.65 -6.74 -3.22
CA LEU A 68 -1.21 -6.18 -4.51
C LEU A 68 -2.30 -5.30 -5.13
N CYS A 69 -3.58 -5.68 -5.04
CA CYS A 69 -4.70 -4.87 -5.49
C CYS A 69 -4.77 -3.55 -4.71
N ILE A 70 -4.58 -3.59 -3.38
CA ILE A 70 -4.50 -2.39 -2.55
C ILE A 70 -3.30 -1.53 -2.95
N ALA A 71 -2.14 -2.14 -3.22
CA ALA A 71 -0.96 -1.44 -3.68
C ALA A 71 -1.20 -0.74 -5.03
N ALA A 72 -1.80 -1.43 -5.99
CA ALA A 72 -2.13 -0.87 -7.31
C ALA A 72 -3.13 0.30 -7.19
N ALA A 73 -4.17 0.13 -6.37
CA ALA A 73 -5.13 1.19 -6.06
C ALA A 73 -4.45 2.40 -5.40
N GLY A 74 -3.56 2.16 -4.43
CA GLY A 74 -2.73 3.17 -3.79
C GLY A 74 -1.84 3.92 -4.78
N TYR A 75 -1.17 3.20 -5.69
CA TYR A 75 -0.37 3.79 -6.77
C TYR A 75 -1.20 4.74 -7.64
N VAL A 76 -2.37 4.30 -8.10
CA VAL A 76 -3.28 5.14 -8.90
C VAL A 76 -3.77 6.34 -8.10
N ALA A 77 -4.11 6.16 -6.83
CA ALA A 77 -4.52 7.25 -5.94
C ALA A 77 -3.41 8.28 -5.74
N VAL A 78 -2.16 7.86 -5.51
CA VAL A 78 -0.99 8.75 -5.40
C VAL A 78 -0.79 9.55 -6.69
N GLN A 79 -0.88 8.90 -7.85
CA GLN A 79 -0.73 9.58 -9.14
C GLN A 79 -1.79 10.65 -9.39
N ARG A 80 -3.04 10.39 -8.97
CA ARG A 80 -4.16 11.34 -9.10
C ARG A 80 -4.03 12.49 -8.10
N LEU A 81 -3.74 12.18 -6.84
CA LEU A 81 -3.61 13.17 -5.77
C LEU A 81 -2.37 14.05 -5.90
N ALA A 82 -1.36 13.62 -6.65
CA ALA A 82 -0.22 14.44 -7.03
C ALA A 82 -0.55 15.56 -8.02
N ARG A 83 -1.75 15.55 -8.63
CA ARG A 83 -2.20 16.56 -9.59
C ARG A 83 -3.39 17.35 -9.01
N PRO A 84 -3.36 18.69 -9.05
CA PRO A 84 -4.50 19.50 -8.63
C PRO A 84 -5.71 19.24 -9.54
N GLY A 85 -6.92 19.27 -8.95
CA GLY A 85 -8.18 19.16 -9.68
C GLY A 85 -8.59 17.75 -10.14
N VAL A 86 -7.77 16.72 -9.91
CA VAL A 86 -8.11 15.34 -10.31
C VAL A 86 -8.77 14.60 -9.15
N GLU A 87 -9.97 14.06 -9.39
CA GLU A 87 -10.66 13.23 -8.41
C GLU A 87 -9.97 11.87 -8.21
N ALA A 88 -9.83 11.47 -6.94
CA ALA A 88 -9.24 10.19 -6.53
C ALA A 88 -10.27 9.18 -5.97
N ARG A 89 -11.57 9.53 -5.93
CA ARG A 89 -12.62 8.72 -5.29
C ARG A 89 -12.66 7.28 -5.81
N HIS A 90 -12.64 7.10 -7.13
CA HIS A 90 -12.68 5.78 -7.76
C HIS A 90 -11.43 4.92 -7.46
N ALA A 91 -10.28 5.54 -7.18
CA ALA A 91 -9.08 4.80 -6.82
C ALA A 91 -9.23 4.12 -5.45
N TRP A 92 -9.93 4.75 -4.51
CA TRP A 92 -10.21 4.15 -3.18
C TRP A 92 -11.13 2.93 -3.26
N MET A 93 -12.04 2.88 -4.24
CA MET A 93 -12.86 1.68 -4.46
C MET A 93 -12.00 0.47 -4.81
N GLY A 94 -10.90 0.67 -5.55
CA GLY A 94 -9.94 -0.39 -5.87
C GLY A 94 -9.21 -0.96 -4.66
N ALA A 95 -9.07 -0.19 -3.57
CA ALA A 95 -8.51 -0.67 -2.30
C ALA A 95 -9.59 -1.26 -1.38
N ALA A 96 -10.81 -0.69 -1.39
CA ALA A 96 -11.91 -1.16 -0.55
C ALA A 96 -12.43 -2.54 -0.99
N LEU A 97 -12.55 -2.79 -2.30
CA LEU A 97 -13.09 -4.03 -2.85
C LEU A 97 -12.33 -5.30 -2.41
N PRO A 98 -10.98 -5.38 -2.51
CA PRO A 98 -10.24 -6.54 -2.01
C PRO A 98 -10.34 -6.72 -0.48
N VAL A 99 -10.42 -5.61 0.29
CA VAL A 99 -10.61 -5.67 1.75
C VAL A 99 -12.00 -6.25 2.09
N LEU A 100 -13.05 -5.79 1.41
CA LEU A 100 -14.38 -6.36 1.58
C LEU A 100 -14.42 -7.83 1.18
N GLY A 101 -13.75 -8.21 0.08
CA GLY A 101 -13.64 -9.60 -0.36
C GLY A 101 -13.02 -10.51 0.70
N ILE A 102 -11.89 -10.10 1.31
CA ILE A 102 -11.26 -10.92 2.36
C ILE A 102 -12.10 -10.97 3.64
N TRP A 103 -12.82 -9.89 3.98
CA TRP A 103 -13.75 -9.88 5.12
C TRP A 103 -14.96 -10.80 4.91
N VAL A 104 -15.52 -10.84 3.70
CA VAL A 104 -16.59 -11.79 3.36
C VAL A 104 -16.07 -13.23 3.46
N LEU A 105 -14.90 -13.53 2.90
CA LEU A 105 -14.28 -14.86 3.01
C LEU A 105 -14.01 -15.24 4.48
N ALA A 106 -13.51 -14.30 5.29
CA ALA A 106 -13.28 -14.51 6.71
C ALA A 106 -14.58 -14.75 7.47
N ALA A 107 -15.66 -14.01 7.18
CA ALA A 107 -16.97 -14.22 7.79
C ALA A 107 -17.52 -15.60 7.46
N ILE A 108 -17.46 -16.01 6.18
CA ILE A 108 -17.86 -17.36 5.76
C ILE A 108 -17.05 -18.41 6.53
N ALA A 109 -15.73 -18.31 6.54
CA ALA A 109 -14.86 -19.23 7.28
C ALA A 109 -15.15 -19.26 8.78
N TRP A 110 -15.46 -18.11 9.39
CA TRP A 110 -15.79 -18.00 10.81
C TRP A 110 -17.05 -18.76 11.19
N PHE A 111 -18.07 -18.73 10.32
CA PHE A 111 -19.33 -19.42 10.57
C PHE A 111 -19.32 -20.89 10.17
N THR A 112 -18.42 -21.32 9.27
CA THR A 112 -18.28 -22.73 8.87
C THR A 112 -17.40 -23.56 9.81
N VAL A 113 -16.43 -22.93 10.48
CA VAL A 113 -15.47 -23.62 11.36
C VAL A 113 -16.05 -23.82 12.77
N PRO A 114 -15.78 -24.97 13.43
CA PRO A 114 -16.20 -25.24 14.81
C PRO A 114 -15.71 -24.16 15.78
N MET A 115 -16.50 -23.89 16.83
CA MET A 115 -16.22 -22.79 17.77
C MET A 115 -14.81 -22.86 18.40
N ALA A 116 -14.32 -24.07 18.68
CA ALA A 116 -12.99 -24.31 19.25
C ALA A 116 -11.83 -23.87 18.31
N GLU A 117 -12.05 -23.92 17.00
CA GLU A 117 -11.02 -23.63 15.99
C GLU A 117 -11.07 -22.18 15.47
N ARG A 118 -12.14 -21.43 15.78
CA ARG A 118 -12.31 -20.04 15.35
C ARG A 118 -11.18 -19.14 15.85
N MET A 119 -10.93 -19.12 17.15
CA MET A 119 -9.89 -18.24 17.73
C MET A 119 -8.48 -18.62 17.27
N PRO A 120 -8.09 -19.92 17.23
CA PRO A 120 -6.85 -20.35 16.60
C PRO A 120 -6.71 -19.90 15.14
N SER A 121 -7.80 -19.96 14.35
CA SER A 121 -7.78 -19.54 12.95
C SER A 121 -7.58 -18.03 12.75
N LEU A 122 -8.00 -17.20 13.71
CA LEU A 122 -7.88 -15.75 13.67
C LEU A 122 -6.55 -15.28 14.24
N MET A 123 -6.11 -15.85 15.36
CA MET A 123 -4.83 -15.50 15.98
C MET A 123 -3.65 -16.07 15.18
N GLY A 124 -3.79 -17.25 14.58
CA GLY A 124 -2.66 -17.95 13.98
C GLY A 124 -1.51 -18.16 14.97
N GLN A 125 -0.33 -18.52 14.47
CA GLN A 125 0.87 -18.69 15.31
C GLN A 125 1.75 -17.43 15.36
N SER A 126 1.57 -16.50 14.42
CA SER A 126 2.55 -15.44 14.13
C SER A 126 1.99 -14.01 14.17
N TRP A 127 0.77 -13.80 14.70
CA TRP A 127 0.06 -12.51 14.57
C TRP A 127 0.84 -11.26 15.00
N ARG A 128 1.54 -11.33 16.14
CA ARG A 128 2.30 -10.18 16.70
C ARG A 128 3.41 -9.75 15.75
N ILE A 129 4.12 -10.73 15.23
CA ILE A 129 5.27 -10.52 14.35
C ILE A 129 4.76 -10.09 12.97
N CYS A 130 3.68 -10.70 12.48
CA CYS A 130 3.08 -10.39 11.18
C CYS A 130 2.78 -8.90 11.00
N ALA A 131 2.01 -8.28 11.88
CA ALA A 131 1.65 -6.87 11.74
C ALA A 131 2.88 -5.95 11.80
N ALA A 132 3.84 -6.26 12.67
CA ALA A 132 5.09 -5.51 12.80
C ALA A 132 5.99 -5.65 11.57
N SER A 133 6.16 -6.87 11.05
CA SER A 133 6.96 -7.17 9.85
C SER A 133 6.38 -6.52 8.60
N ILE A 134 5.05 -6.53 8.43
CA ILE A 134 4.39 -5.81 7.32
C ILE A 134 4.70 -4.32 7.41
N GLY A 135 4.57 -3.74 8.61
CA GLY A 135 4.91 -2.33 8.85
C GLY A 135 6.36 -2.03 8.49
N LEU A 136 7.31 -2.85 8.97
CA LEU A 136 8.74 -2.71 8.70
C LEU A 136 9.05 -2.78 7.18
N MET A 137 8.48 -3.78 6.49
CA MET A 137 8.66 -3.94 5.05
C MET A 137 7.95 -2.84 4.23
N ALA A 138 6.95 -2.17 4.79
CA ALA A 138 6.30 -1.03 4.15
C ALA A 138 7.12 0.27 4.26
N LEU A 139 7.98 0.42 5.27
CA LEU A 139 8.71 1.66 5.53
C LEU A 139 9.54 2.17 4.34
N PRO A 140 10.34 1.34 3.63
CA PRO A 140 11.15 1.83 2.51
C PRO A 140 10.29 2.42 1.38
N VAL A 141 9.17 1.75 1.06
CA VAL A 141 8.24 2.20 0.02
C VAL A 141 7.50 3.45 0.46
N LEU A 142 7.09 3.54 1.74
CA LEU A 142 6.42 4.71 2.29
C LEU A 142 7.33 5.94 2.22
N ALA A 143 8.57 5.81 2.71
CA ALA A 143 9.55 6.89 2.71
C ALA A 143 9.85 7.37 1.29
N ALA A 144 10.15 6.44 0.37
CA ALA A 144 10.42 6.77 -1.03
C ALA A 144 9.23 7.46 -1.71
N THR A 145 8.01 7.01 -1.43
CA THR A 145 6.79 7.59 -2.00
C THR A 145 6.51 8.99 -1.45
N LEU A 146 6.70 9.21 -0.15
CA LEU A 146 6.55 10.54 0.46
C LEU A 146 7.59 11.53 -0.07
N VAL A 147 8.85 11.09 -0.25
CA VAL A 147 9.90 11.90 -0.89
C VAL A 147 9.53 12.25 -2.33
N ALA A 148 8.99 11.30 -3.09
CA ALA A 148 8.51 11.58 -4.45
C ALA A 148 7.35 12.58 -4.47
N LEU A 149 6.42 12.48 -3.51
CA LEU A 149 5.29 13.40 -3.34
C LEU A 149 5.72 14.81 -2.91
N LYS A 150 6.80 14.96 -2.12
CA LYS A 150 7.34 16.27 -1.72
C LYS A 150 7.76 17.16 -2.89
N GLY A 151 8.09 16.58 -4.04
CA GLY A 151 8.42 17.36 -5.23
C GLY A 151 7.20 17.64 -6.14
N LEU A 152 6.01 17.17 -5.76
CA LEU A 152 4.76 17.32 -6.51
C LEU A 152 3.84 18.23 -5.70
N ALA A 153 2.82 18.84 -6.29
CA ALA A 153 1.94 19.77 -5.57
C ALA A 153 0.60 19.12 -5.15
N PRO A 154 0.55 18.20 -4.15
CA PRO A 154 -0.71 17.64 -3.70
C PRO A 154 -1.51 18.68 -2.92
N THR A 155 -2.72 18.96 -3.37
CA THR A 155 -3.64 19.90 -2.69
C THR A 155 -4.31 19.31 -1.45
N ARG A 156 -4.26 17.97 -1.31
CA ARG A 156 -4.85 17.22 -0.17
C ARG A 156 -3.78 16.35 0.48
N PRO A 157 -2.89 16.91 1.31
CA PRO A 157 -1.69 16.22 1.79
C PRO A 157 -1.98 15.02 2.68
N ALA A 158 -3.06 15.05 3.48
CA ALA A 158 -3.50 13.90 4.28
C ALA A 158 -3.92 12.72 3.40
N LEU A 159 -4.73 12.95 2.37
CA LEU A 159 -5.16 11.90 1.45
C LEU A 159 -4.00 11.38 0.59
N ALA A 160 -3.10 12.26 0.15
CA ALA A 160 -1.91 11.86 -0.60
C ALA A 160 -0.99 10.97 0.25
N GLY A 161 -0.81 11.33 1.52
CA GLY A 161 -0.08 10.51 2.48
C GLY A 161 -0.78 9.18 2.77
N ALA A 162 -2.10 9.16 2.94
CA ALA A 162 -2.86 7.92 3.11
C ALA A 162 -2.72 6.99 1.90
N ALA A 163 -2.76 7.54 0.68
CA ALA A 163 -2.57 6.78 -0.56
C ALA A 163 -1.15 6.22 -0.68
N ALA A 164 -0.13 7.00 -0.26
CA ALA A 164 1.25 6.51 -0.15
C ALA A 164 1.37 5.37 0.86
N GLY A 165 0.66 5.47 1.99
CA GLY A 165 0.54 4.41 2.98
C GLY A 165 -0.16 3.16 2.45
N ALA A 166 -1.22 3.29 1.66
CA ALA A 166 -1.90 2.15 1.04
C ALA A 166 -1.00 1.43 0.03
N LEU A 167 -0.27 2.20 -0.79
CA LEU A 167 0.75 1.67 -1.70
C LEU A 167 1.83 0.89 -0.92
N ALA A 168 2.40 1.53 0.10
CA ALA A 168 3.48 0.96 0.89
C ALA A 168 3.04 -0.28 1.69
N GLY A 169 1.90 -0.19 2.37
CA GLY A 169 1.32 -1.29 3.14
C GLY A 169 0.95 -2.47 2.25
N GLY A 170 0.34 -2.22 1.09
CA GLY A 170 0.05 -3.28 0.11
C GLY A 170 1.32 -3.98 -0.37
N VAL A 171 2.35 -3.23 -0.76
CA VAL A 171 3.64 -3.82 -1.15
C VAL A 171 4.27 -4.61 0.01
N GLY A 172 4.33 -4.02 1.21
CA GLY A 172 4.91 -4.67 2.39
C GLY A 172 4.19 -5.98 2.75
N ALA A 173 2.84 -5.99 2.68
CA ALA A 173 2.05 -7.18 2.91
C ALA A 173 2.24 -8.25 1.82
N SER A 174 2.37 -7.87 0.55
CA SER A 174 2.69 -8.78 -0.55
C SER A 174 4.09 -9.39 -0.42
N VAL A 175 5.08 -8.60 0.00
CA VAL A 175 6.44 -9.08 0.27
C VAL A 175 6.43 -10.04 1.47
N TYR A 176 5.76 -9.66 2.56
CA TYR A 176 5.64 -10.50 3.75
C TYR A 176 4.88 -11.82 3.48
N ALA A 177 3.95 -11.82 2.52
CA ALA A 177 3.24 -13.04 2.11
C ALA A 177 4.16 -14.15 1.58
N LEU A 178 5.37 -13.82 1.10
CA LEU A 178 6.37 -14.79 0.64
C LEU A 178 7.06 -15.54 1.80
N HIS A 179 6.98 -15.00 3.02
CA HIS A 179 7.54 -15.63 4.21
C HIS A 179 6.47 -16.28 5.09
N CYS A 180 5.35 -15.59 5.32
CA CYS A 180 4.36 -16.02 6.29
C CYS A 180 3.69 -17.35 5.93
N MET A 181 3.58 -18.25 6.91
CA MET A 181 3.06 -19.59 6.71
C MET A 181 1.52 -19.65 6.74
N GLU A 182 0.87 -18.73 7.45
CA GLU A 182 -0.56 -18.69 7.68
C GLU A 182 -1.39 -18.43 6.42
N LEU A 183 -2.46 -19.21 6.21
CA LEU A 183 -3.36 -19.12 5.05
C LEU A 183 -4.84 -18.93 5.43
N THR A 184 -5.15 -18.77 6.72
CA THR A 184 -6.54 -18.66 7.18
C THR A 184 -7.13 -17.29 6.82
N ALA A 185 -8.33 -17.28 6.24
CA ALA A 185 -9.00 -16.04 5.85
C ALA A 185 -9.24 -15.08 7.04
N PRO A 186 -9.66 -15.53 8.25
CA PRO A 186 -9.78 -14.67 9.42
C PRO A 186 -8.48 -13.99 9.83
N PHE A 187 -7.35 -14.68 9.73
CA PHE A 187 -6.04 -14.11 10.03
C PHE A 187 -5.67 -12.98 9.06
N LEU A 188 -5.86 -13.20 7.75
CA LEU A 188 -5.60 -12.18 6.73
C LEU A 188 -6.52 -10.96 6.90
N ALA A 189 -7.81 -11.21 7.15
CA ALA A 189 -8.80 -10.17 7.34
C ALA A 189 -8.50 -9.21 8.49
N VAL A 190 -7.84 -9.68 9.55
CA VAL A 190 -7.53 -8.88 10.75
C VAL A 190 -6.08 -8.39 10.72
N TRP A 191 -5.11 -9.29 10.56
CA TRP A 191 -3.69 -8.98 10.79
C TRP A 191 -3.00 -8.38 9.57
N TYR A 192 -3.33 -8.84 8.37
CA TYR A 192 -2.80 -8.18 7.18
C TYR A 192 -3.48 -6.83 6.97
N VAL A 193 -4.80 -6.75 7.14
CA VAL A 193 -5.51 -5.47 7.00
C VAL A 193 -5.03 -4.46 8.05
N SER A 194 -4.82 -4.86 9.31
CA SER A 194 -4.25 -3.97 10.32
C SER A 194 -2.79 -3.61 10.01
N GLY A 195 -1.97 -4.55 9.55
CA GLY A 195 -0.61 -4.31 9.09
C GLY A 195 -0.53 -3.29 7.94
N ILE A 196 -1.50 -3.30 7.02
CA ILE A 196 -1.62 -2.31 5.94
C ILE A 196 -2.18 -0.98 6.45
N ALA A 197 -3.14 -1.02 7.39
CA ALA A 197 -3.76 0.17 7.95
C ALA A 197 -2.75 1.06 8.70
N VAL A 198 -1.74 0.47 9.34
CA VAL A 198 -0.70 1.23 10.06
C VAL A 198 0.06 2.19 9.12
N PRO A 199 0.68 1.76 8.01
CA PRO A 199 1.26 2.64 7.00
C PRO A 199 0.26 3.65 6.41
N VAL A 200 -1.00 3.28 6.20
CA VAL A 200 -2.06 4.20 5.72
C VAL A 200 -2.27 5.35 6.71
N LEU A 201 -2.46 5.03 8.00
CA LEU A 201 -2.65 6.03 9.05
C LEU A 201 -1.38 6.86 9.27
N ALA A 202 -0.21 6.23 9.31
CA ALA A 202 1.07 6.92 9.42
C ALA A 202 1.28 7.89 8.26
N GLY A 203 1.01 7.45 7.03
CA GLY A 203 1.04 8.30 5.85
C GLY A 203 0.03 9.45 5.94
N ALA A 204 -1.20 9.20 6.38
CA ALA A 204 -2.23 10.22 6.54
C ALA A 204 -1.85 11.31 7.56
N VAL A 205 -1.19 10.92 8.65
CA VAL A 205 -0.73 11.84 9.72
C VAL A 205 0.54 12.58 9.31
N LEU A 206 1.48 11.90 8.66
CA LEU A 206 2.74 12.50 8.19
C LEU A 206 2.54 13.38 6.95
N GLY A 207 1.56 13.06 6.10
CA GLY A 207 1.27 13.78 4.86
C GLY A 207 1.15 15.29 5.05
N PRO A 208 0.27 15.79 5.94
CA PRO A 208 0.16 17.21 6.23
C PRO A 208 1.45 17.83 6.77
N ARG A 209 2.29 17.10 7.52
CA ARG A 209 3.52 17.69 8.05
C ARG A 209 4.63 17.75 7.00
N LEU A 210 4.69 16.75 6.13
CA LEU A 210 5.78 16.56 5.18
C LEU A 210 5.51 17.11 3.78
N LEU A 211 4.24 17.23 3.38
CA LEU A 211 3.81 17.61 2.03
C LEU A 211 3.17 19.01 1.97
N ARG A 212 3.21 19.76 3.08
CA ARG A 212 2.85 21.18 3.09
C ARG A 212 3.98 21.99 2.45
N TRP A 213 3.57 22.95 1.63
CA TRP A 213 4.41 23.94 0.96
C TRP A 213 4.33 25.26 1.73
#